data_AF-A0A7C4AAW6-F1
#
_entry.id   AF-A0A7C4AAW6-F1
#
_cell.length_a   1.000
_cell.length_b   1.000
_cell.length_c   1.000
_cell.angle_alpha   90.00
_cell.angle_beta   90.00
_cell.angle_gamma   90.00
#
_symmetry.space_group_name_H-M   'P 1'
#
loop_
_entity.id
_entity.type
_entity.pdbx_description
1 polymer ?
#
loop_
_entity_poly.entity_id
_entity_poly.type
_entity_poly.pdbx_seq_one_letter_code
_entity_poly.pdbx_strand_id
1 'polypeptide(L)' 'WGRPEDVGKAVAAIAQDLLPFSTGEVINVDGGFHLRRL' A
#
# COMPACT_ATOMS: atom_id res chain seq x y z
N TRP A 1 0.07 13.97 6.94
CA TRP A 1 0.61 13.56 5.63
C TRP A 1 1.45 12.32 5.82
N GLY A 2 1.35 11.36 4.89
CA GLY A 2 2.24 10.20 4.87
C GLY A 2 3.68 10.63 4.58
N ARG A 3 4.64 9.78 4.92
CA ARG A 3 6.06 10.02 4.64
C ARG A 3 6.51 9.12 3.49
N PRO A 4 7.61 9.45 2.78
CA PRO A 4 8.15 8.59 1.73
C PRO A 4 8.42 7.14 2.18
N GLU A 5 8.79 6.96 3.45
CA GLU A 5 9.09 5.63 4.00
C GLU A 5 7.85 4.73 4.09
N ASP A 6 6.65 5.30 4.19
CA ASP A 6 5.40 4.53 4.24
C ASP A 6 5.14 3.82 2.90
N VAL A 7 5.41 4.51 1.78
CA VAL A 7 5.39 3.92 0.43
C VAL A 7 6.49 2.86 0.30
N GLY A 8 7.70 3.17 0.78
CA GLY A 8 8.83 2.25 0.74
C GLY A 8 8.54 0.92 1.45
N LYS A 9 7.88 0.96 2.61
CA LYS A 9 7.46 -0.24 3.33
C LYS A 9 6.44 -1.07 2.56
N ALA A 10 5.47 -0.43 1.91
CA ALA A 10 4.47 -1.13 1.10
C ALA A 10 5.12 -1.85 -0.09
N VAL A 11 6.06 -1.18 -0.78
CA VAL A 11 6.85 -1.78 -1.87
C VAL A 11 7.69 -2.95 -1.36
N ALA A 12 8.38 -2.77 -0.21
CA ALA A 12 9.19 -3.82 0.39
C ALA A 12 8.36 -5.05 0.75
N ALA A 13 7.13 -4.88 1.26
CA ALA A 13 6.24 -6.00 1.58
C ALA A 13 5.86 -6.81 0.33
N ILE A 14 5.58 -6.15 -0.80
CA ILE A 14 5.34 -6.83 -2.08
C ILE A 14 6.60 -7.58 -2.53
N ALA A 15 7.75 -6.91 -2.53
CA ALA A 15 9.02 -7.49 -2.99
C ALA A 15 9.51 -8.66 -2.12
N GLN A 16 9.08 -8.74 -0.87
CA GLN A 16 9.39 -9.81 0.08
C GLN A 16 8.40 -10.98 0.03
N ASP A 17 7.49 -11.01 -0.94
CA ASP A 17 6.49 -12.08 -1.11
C ASP A 17 5.54 -12.23 0.11
N LEU A 18 5.31 -11.13 0.85
CA LEU A 18 4.39 -11.13 2.00
C LEU A 18 2.91 -11.12 1.58
N LEU A 19 2.63 -10.85 0.30
CA LEU A 19 1.30 -10.84 -0.31
C LEU A 19 1.29 -11.75 -1.56
N PRO A 20 1.62 -13.05 -1.43
CA PRO A 20 1.98 -13.90 -2.57
C PRO A 20 0.82 -14.21 -3.52
N PHE A 21 -0.42 -13.97 -3.08
CA PHE A 21 -1.64 -14.27 -3.86
C PHE A 21 -2.42 -13.02 -4.27
N SER A 22 -1.79 -11.84 -4.22
CA SER A 22 -2.43 -10.53 -4.51
C SER A 22 -1.94 -9.91 -5.81
N THR A 23 -1.65 -10.73 -6.81
CA THR A 23 -1.23 -10.24 -8.14
C THR A 23 -2.36 -9.44 -8.81
N GLY A 24 -2.00 -8.38 -9.54
CA GLY A 24 -2.95 -7.53 -10.25
C GLY A 24 -3.70 -6.49 -9.40
N GLU A 25 -3.47 -6.48 -8.08
CA GLU A 25 -4.15 -5.56 -7.17
C GLU A 25 -3.48 -4.17 -7.08
N VAL A 26 -4.30 -3.17 -6.77
CA VAL A 26 -3.84 -1.79 -6.47
C VAL A 26 -3.87 -1.57 -4.97
N ILE A 27 -2.70 -1.35 -4.36
CA ILE A 27 -2.57 -1.06 -2.92
C ILE A 27 -2.45 0.45 -2.71
N ASN A 28 -3.47 1.06 -2.11
CA ASN A 28 -3.47 2.49 -1.79
C ASN A 28 -2.69 2.78 -0.49
N VAL A 29 -1.64 3.58 -0.57
CA VAL A 29 -0.80 4.02 0.58
C VAL A 29 -1.01 5.51 0.84
N ASP A 30 -2.26 5.88 1.11
CA ASP A 30 -2.70 7.29 1.18
C ASP A 30 -3.37 7.66 2.52
N GLY A 31 -3.27 6.79 3.53
CA GLY A 31 -3.93 6.97 4.81
C GLY A 31 -5.45 6.86 4.75
N GLY A 32 -6.00 6.23 3.71
CA GLY A 32 -7.45 6.11 3.49
C GLY A 32 -8.06 7.33 2.82
N PHE A 33 -7.26 8.22 2.23
CA PHE A 33 -7.76 9.43 1.57
C PHE A 33 -8.69 9.13 0.38
N HIS A 34 -8.43 8.04 -0.37
CA HIS A 34 -9.31 7.58 -1.44
C HIS A 34 -10.68 7.09 -0.94
N LEU A 35 -10.81 6.75 0.34
CA LEU A 35 -12.09 6.31 0.89
C LEU A 35 -12.99 7.53 1.09
N ARG A 36 -14.11 7.52 0.36
CA ARG A 36 -15.20 8.47 0.58
C ARG A 36 -16.03 7.98 1.78
N ARG A 37 -15.86 8.61 2.93
CA ARG A 37 -16.68 8.37 4.13
C ARG A 37 -17.55 9.58 4.45
N LEU A 38 -18.80 9.33 4.86
CA LEU A 38 -19.72 10.29 5.47
C LEU A 38 -19.62 10.24 6.99
#